data_AF-A0A1E7HHZ8-F1
#
_entry.id   AF-A0A1E7HHZ8-F1
#
_cell.length_a   1.000
_cell.length_b   1.000
_cell.length_c   1.000
_cell.angle_alpha   90.00
_cell.angle_beta   90.00
_cell.angle_gamma   90.00
#
_symmetry.space_group_name_H-M   'P 1'
#
loop_
_entity.id
_entity.type
_entity.pdbx_description
1 polymer ?
#
loop_
_entity_poly.entity_id
_entity_poly.type
_entity_poly.pdbx_seq_one_letter_code
_entity_poly.pdbx_strand_id
1 'polypeptide(L)' 'MSFDKMILFGSYASGSQREDSDVDVAIIVDEMQGDYFSTRPLLWKIRREVDDRIEPILFEIKHDKSGFIEEVMKNGILI' A
#
# COMPACT_ATOMS: atom_id res chain seq x y z
N MET A 1 -8.00 -3.52 13.45
CA MET A 1 -7.23 -2.60 12.59
C MET A 1 -8.02 -1.31 12.46
N SER A 2 -7.37 -0.16 12.62
CA SER A 2 -7.95 1.15 12.30
C SER A 2 -7.35 1.61 10.98
N PHE A 3 -8.18 1.75 9.95
CA PHE A 3 -7.76 2.26 8.66
C PHE A 3 -7.50 3.77 8.74
N ASP A 4 -6.40 4.23 8.17
CA ASP A 4 -6.06 5.66 8.09
C ASP A 4 -6.23 6.17 6.65
N LYS A 5 -5.45 5.64 5.70
CA LYS A 5 -5.52 6.06 4.29
C LYS A 5 -4.94 5.05 3.31
N MET A 6 -5.20 5.28 2.02
CA MET A 6 -4.55 4.59 0.91
C MET A 6 -3.76 5.57 0.06
N ILE A 7 -2.59 5.14 -0.40
CA ILE A 7 -1.70 5.97 -1.21
C ILE A 7 -1.21 5.15 -2.39
N LEU A 8 -1.46 5.63 -3.60
CA LEU A 8 -0.75 5.16 -4.79
C LEU A 8 0.66 5.72 -4.75
N PHE A 9 1.66 4.87 -4.83
CA PHE A 9 3.07 5.30 -4.81
C PHE A 9 3.88 4.59 -5.89
N GLY A 10 5.19 4.73 -5.83
CA GLY A 10 6.08 4.11 -6.81
C GLY A 10 5.96 4.74 -8.20
N SER A 11 6.16 3.91 -9.22
CA SER A 11 6.36 4.37 -10.61
C SER A 11 5.17 5.15 -11.18
N TYR A 12 3.95 4.76 -10.77
CA TYR A 12 2.71 5.43 -11.19
C TYR A 12 2.53 6.80 -10.54
N ALA A 13 2.98 6.98 -9.30
CA ALA A 13 2.94 8.29 -8.64
C ALA A 13 4.01 9.25 -9.21
N SER A 14 5.19 8.72 -9.58
CA SER A 14 6.28 9.52 -10.17
C SER A 14 6.15 9.77 -11.67
N GLY A 15 5.17 9.17 -12.35
CA GLY A 15 4.98 9.30 -13.80
C GLY A 15 6.04 8.56 -14.63
N SER A 16 6.77 7.62 -14.02
CA SER A 16 7.85 6.85 -14.66
C SER A 16 7.48 5.37 -14.90
N GLN A 17 6.21 5.03 -14.77
CA GLN A 17 5.67 3.70 -15.05
C GLN A 17 5.84 3.33 -16.52
N ARG A 18 5.97 2.03 -16.77
CA ARG A 18 5.93 1.39 -18.08
C ARG A 18 4.65 0.56 -18.22
N GLU A 19 4.39 0.05 -19.42
CA GLU A 19 3.21 -0.77 -19.72
C GLU A 19 3.11 -2.03 -18.83
N ASP A 20 4.27 -2.58 -18.44
CA ASP A 20 4.41 -3.77 -17.60
C ASP A 20 4.61 -3.47 -16.11
N SER A 21 4.47 -2.20 -15.70
CA SER A 21 4.69 -1.83 -14.29
C SER A 21 3.52 -2.25 -13.40
N ASP A 22 3.87 -2.72 -12.21
CA ASP A 22 2.90 -2.93 -11.13
C ASP A 22 2.38 -1.58 -10.59
N VAL A 23 1.23 -1.64 -9.93
CA VAL A 23 0.55 -0.48 -9.33
C VAL A 23 0.67 -0.59 -7.81
N ASP A 24 1.69 0.06 -7.24
CA ASP A 24 1.98 0.00 -5.81
C ASP A 24 0.96 0.80 -4.99
N VAL A 25 0.22 0.12 -4.10
CA VAL A 25 -0.79 0.74 -3.25
C VAL A 25 -0.45 0.51 -1.78
N ALA A 26 -0.06 1.58 -1.10
CA ALA A 26 0.16 1.59 0.33
C ALA A 26 -1.18 1.69 1.07
N ILE A 27 -1.45 0.72 1.94
CA ILE A 27 -2.62 0.71 2.83
C ILE A 27 -2.09 1.01 4.23
N ILE A 28 -2.36 2.21 4.73
CA ILE A 28 -1.84 2.68 6.01
C ILE A 28 -2.90 2.47 7.10
N VAL A 29 -2.47 1.83 8.19
CA VAL A 29 -3.29 1.61 9.39
C VAL A 29 -2.57 2.14 10.63
N ASP A 30 -3.35 2.55 11.64
CA ASP A 30 -2.79 3.03 12.91
C ASP A 30 -2.04 1.93 13.67
N GLU A 31 -2.67 0.75 13.72
CA GLU A 31 -2.21 -0.43 14.45
C GLU A 31 -2.79 -1.68 13.79
N MET A 32 -1.93 -2.67 13.52
CA MET A 32 -2.38 -3.97 13.05
C MET A 32 -2.94 -4.78 14.23
N GLN A 33 -4.26 -4.70 14.41
CA GLN A 33 -4.97 -5.62 15.30
C GLN A 33 -5.52 -6.80 14.51
N GLY A 34 -4.90 -7.97 14.63
CA GLY A 34 -5.31 -9.21 13.95
C GLY A 34 -4.12 -10.08 13.53
N ASP A 35 -4.41 -11.22 12.91
CA ASP A 35 -3.37 -12.10 12.37
C ASP A 35 -2.87 -11.55 11.02
N TYR A 36 -1.64 -11.04 11.02
CA TYR A 36 -0.93 -10.59 9.82
C TYR A 36 -0.94 -11.63 8.69
N PHE A 37 -0.85 -12.91 9.06
CA PHE A 37 -0.85 -14.03 8.11
C PHE A 37 -2.20 -14.22 7.40
N SER A 38 -3.29 -13.72 7.97
CA SER A 38 -4.62 -13.76 7.33
C SER A 38 -4.90 -12.51 6.48
N THR A 39 -4.37 -11.35 6.88
CA THR A 39 -4.72 -10.06 6.28
C THR A 39 -4.03 -9.84 4.94
N ARG A 40 -2.71 -10.10 4.84
CA ARG A 40 -1.98 -9.95 3.57
C ARG A 40 -2.56 -10.84 2.46
N PRO A 41 -2.79 -12.15 2.67
CA PRO A 41 -3.40 -12.99 1.64
C PRO A 41 -4.79 -12.52 1.22
N LEU A 42 -5.57 -11.93 2.14
CA LEU A 42 -6.87 -11.37 1.81
C LEU A 42 -6.76 -10.18 0.86
N LEU A 43 -5.84 -9.23 1.12
CA LEU A 43 -5.59 -8.09 0.23
C LEU A 43 -5.17 -8.55 -1.16
N TRP A 44 -4.25 -9.51 -1.23
CA TRP A 44 -3.80 -10.12 -2.49
C TRP A 44 -4.89 -10.94 -3.20
N LYS A 45 -5.88 -11.44 -2.46
CA LYS A 45 -7.05 -12.10 -3.04
C LYS A 45 -8.02 -11.09 -3.66
N ILE A 46 -8.30 -10.00 -2.95
CA ILE A 46 -9.28 -8.96 -3.35
C ILE A 46 -8.79 -8.19 -4.57
N ARG A 47 -7.49 -7.88 -4.67
CA ARG A 47 -6.96 -7.12 -5.82
C ARG A 47 -7.32 -7.73 -7.18
N ARG A 48 -7.48 -9.06 -7.24
CA ARG A 48 -7.78 -9.81 -8.47
C ARG A 48 -9.17 -9.51 -9.03
N GLU A 49 -10.06 -8.94 -8.22
CA GLU A 49 -11.36 -8.46 -8.66
C GLU A 49 -11.28 -7.09 -9.36
N VAL A 50 -10.14 -6.41 -9.24
CA VAL A 50 -9.89 -5.07 -9.79
C VAL A 50 -8.84 -5.12 -10.90
N ASP A 51 -7.59 -5.47 -10.56
CA ASP A 51 -6.47 -5.59 -11.49
C ASP A 51 -5.33 -6.39 -10.80
N ASP A 52 -4.81 -7.41 -11.48
CA ASP A 52 -3.74 -8.27 -10.96
C ASP A 52 -2.39 -7.54 -10.79
N ARG A 53 -2.21 -6.39 -11.43
CA ARG A 53 -1.01 -5.54 -11.32
C ARG A 53 -0.96 -4.75 -10.02
N ILE A 54 -2.06 -4.63 -9.28
CA ILE A 54 -2.07 -3.87 -8.02
C ILE A 54 -1.21 -4.61 -7.00
N GLU A 55 -0.17 -3.99 -6.46
CA GLU A 55 0.63 -4.54 -5.36
C GLU A 55 0.20 -3.89 -4.03
N PRO A 56 -0.66 -4.54 -3.22
CA PRO A 56 -1.08 -3.98 -1.95
C PRO A 56 0.01 -4.19 -0.89
N ILE A 57 0.51 -3.08 -0.33
CA ILE A 57 1.48 -3.08 0.76
C ILE A 57 0.85 -2.50 2.02
N LEU A 58 0.74 -3.33 3.06
CA LEU A 58 0.15 -2.95 4.33
C LEU A 58 1.22 -2.34 5.26
N PHE A 59 1.01 -1.11 5.69
CA PHE A 59 1.90 -0.36 6.58
C PHE A 59 1.22 -0.01 7.89
N GLU A 60 1.97 -0.11 8.99
CA GLU A 60 1.54 0.35 10.31
C GLU A 60 2.30 1.61 10.72
N ILE A 61 1.58 2.72 10.85
CA ILE A 61 2.20 4.04 11.03
C ILE A 61 2.87 4.22 12.40
N LYS A 62 2.35 3.56 13.45
CA LYS A 62 2.92 3.65 14.81
C LYS A 62 4.31 3.01 14.95
N HIS A 63 4.74 2.21 13.97
CA HIS A 63 6.00 1.46 14.02
C HIS A 63 6.88 1.62 12.77
N ASP A 64 6.87 2.79 12.11
CA ASP A 64 7.79 3.07 11.00
C ASP A 64 9.15 3.62 11.45
N LYS A 65 10.05 2.72 11.82
CA LYS A 65 11.43 3.08 12.19
C LYS A 65 12.27 3.58 11.02
N SER A 66 11.87 3.25 9.79
CA SER A 66 12.61 3.57 8.57
C SER A 66 12.31 4.95 8.00
N GLY A 67 11.18 5.56 8.36
CA GLY A 67 10.66 6.77 7.72
C GLY A 67 10.17 6.52 6.29
N PHE A 68 9.95 5.25 5.91
CA PHE A 68 9.51 4.91 4.56
C PHE A 68 8.08 5.39 4.30
N ILE A 69 7.20 5.32 5.31
CA ILE A 69 5.82 5.81 5.20
C ILE A 69 5.82 7.33 4.97
N GLU A 70 6.74 8.08 5.58
CA GLU A 70 6.88 9.51 5.33
C GLU A 70 7.21 9.81 3.86
N GLU A 71 8.13 9.06 3.25
CA GLU A 71 8.49 9.20 1.84
C GLU A 71 7.32 8.84 0.91
N VAL A 72 6.58 7.78 1.24
CA VAL A 72 5.35 7.38 0.53
C VAL A 72 4.29 8.47 0.63
N MET A 73 4.08 9.05 1.82
CA MET A 73 3.12 10.15 2.02
C MET A 73 3.53 11.42 1.28
N LYS A 74 4.83 11.69 1.18
CA LYS A 74 5.35 12.91 0.56
C LYS A 74 5.29 12.88 -0.96
N ASN A 75 5.58 11.74 -1.58
CA ASN A 75 5.69 11.63 -3.04
C ASN A 75 4.55 10.84 -3.69
N GLY A 76 3.73 10.16 -2.89
CA GLY A 76 2.58 9.41 -3.36
C GLY A 76 1.35 10.28 -3.64
N ILE A 77 0.32 9.64 -4.18
CA ILE A 77 -0.98 10.22 -4.49
C ILE A 77 -2.01 9.60 -3.54
N LEU A 78 -2.68 10.43 -2.74
CA LEU A 78 -3.78 10.00 -1.86
C LEU A 78 -4.97 9.53 -2.72
N ILE A 79 -5.47 8.33 -2.46
CA ILE A 79 -6.61 7.71 -3.17
C ILE A 79 -7.68 7.18 -2.21
#